data_AF-H5TTG0-F1
#
_entry.id   AF-H5TTG0-F1
#
_cell.length_a   1.000
_cell.length_b   1.000
_cell.length_c   1.000
_cell.angle_alpha   90.00
_cell.angle_beta   90.00
_cell.angle_gamma   90.00
#
_symmetry.space_group_name_H-M   'P 1'
#
loop_
_entity.id
_entity.type
_entity.pdbx_description
1 polymer ?
#
loop_
_entity_poly.entity_id
_entity_poly.type
_entity_poly.pdbx_seq_one_letter_code
_entity_poly.pdbx_strand_id
1 'polypeptide(L)'
;MSAGTPLADGRRARNMRDKQDRIFRAAADLFAERGFESVSTGQVSDRADVAAGTVFRYASTKGELLLMVLNDELRRALDVGAARAESTTDTAGAIYEMVLPLLEYAQANPENGNAYHRELLFGGSSDHYRAEGLALVAELQDRIAARLVADRVDRPAGSGTERTAAERSHADMAVLTANMIFAATALAITRASTGAHSDRDPFDDVRMQVRVAVDGYNA
;
A
#
# COMPACT_ATOMS: atom_id res chain seq x y z
N MET A 1 20.07 29.30 -33.84
CA MET A 1 19.97 28.44 -32.63
C MET A 1 19.03 29.12 -31.67
N SER A 2 17.76 28.69 -31.60
CA SER A 2 16.71 29.36 -30.81
C SER A 2 16.69 28.77 -29.40
N ALA A 3 17.10 29.57 -28.41
CA ALA A 3 16.91 29.26 -27.00
C ALA A 3 15.44 29.47 -26.62
N GLY A 4 14.65 28.39 -26.75
CA GLY A 4 13.29 28.33 -26.21
C GLY A 4 13.29 28.49 -24.68
N THR A 5 12.38 29.31 -24.18
CA THR A 5 12.46 30.02 -22.89
C THR A 5 12.12 29.15 -21.65
N PRO A 6 12.95 29.13 -20.58
CA PRO A 6 12.70 28.39 -19.32
C PRO A 6 11.37 28.72 -18.61
N LEU A 7 10.82 29.92 -18.84
CA LEU A 7 9.56 30.38 -18.25
C LEU A 7 8.32 29.73 -18.88
N ALA A 8 8.40 29.32 -20.15
CA ALA A 8 7.30 28.64 -20.85
C ALA A 8 7.14 27.21 -20.33
N ASP A 9 8.25 26.54 -20.05
CA ASP A 9 8.27 25.22 -19.41
C ASP A 9 7.72 25.28 -17.98
N GLY A 10 8.04 26.34 -17.22
CA GLY A 10 7.45 26.56 -15.90
C GLY A 10 5.93 26.76 -15.91
N ARG A 11 5.38 27.53 -16.87
CA ARG A 11 3.92 27.72 -17.00
C ARG A 11 3.21 26.44 -17.41
N ARG A 12 3.79 25.67 -18.34
CA ARG A 12 3.25 24.38 -18.78
C ARG A 12 3.24 23.36 -17.65
N ALA A 13 4.34 23.27 -16.89
CA ALA A 13 4.45 22.37 -15.75
C ALA A 13 3.42 22.71 -14.64
N ARG A 14 3.22 24.00 -14.32
CA ARG A 14 2.19 24.42 -13.36
C ARG A 14 0.78 24.03 -13.82
N ASN A 15 0.41 24.38 -15.06
CA ASN A 15 -0.89 24.01 -15.61
C ASN A 15 -1.11 22.48 -15.67
N MET A 16 -0.03 21.70 -15.85
CA MET A 16 -0.10 20.25 -15.84
C MET A 16 -0.35 19.70 -14.44
N ARG A 17 0.30 20.27 -13.42
CA ARG A 17 0.07 19.93 -12.00
C ARG A 17 -1.33 20.33 -11.54
N ASP A 18 -1.77 21.54 -11.86
CA ASP A 18 -3.12 22.01 -11.49
C ASP A 18 -4.22 21.08 -12.04
N LYS A 19 -4.03 20.58 -13.27
CA LYS A 19 -4.95 19.60 -13.86
C LYS A 19 -4.87 18.23 -13.18
N GLN A 20 -3.67 17.76 -12.85
CA GLN A 20 -3.49 16.51 -12.12
C GLN A 20 -4.18 16.59 -10.76
N ASP A 21 -3.99 17.69 -10.01
CA ASP A 21 -4.61 17.92 -8.71
C ASP A 21 -6.15 17.95 -8.80
N ARG A 22 -6.72 18.61 -9.81
CA ARG A 22 -8.17 18.61 -10.02
C ARG A 22 -8.71 17.22 -10.33
N ILE A 23 -8.01 16.45 -11.17
CA ILE A 23 -8.39 15.07 -11.51
C ILE A 23 -8.28 14.17 -10.27
N PHE A 24 -7.19 14.31 -9.49
CA PHE A 24 -6.99 13.58 -8.24
C PHE A 24 -8.13 13.85 -7.25
N ARG A 25 -8.42 15.12 -6.96
CA ARG A 25 -9.51 15.48 -6.02
C ARG A 25 -10.86 14.97 -6.50
N ALA A 26 -11.17 15.17 -7.78
CA ALA A 26 -12.43 14.68 -8.35
C ALA A 26 -12.58 13.16 -8.26
N ALA A 27 -11.50 12.41 -8.55
CA ALA A 27 -11.49 10.95 -8.43
C ALA A 27 -11.62 10.52 -6.96
N ALA A 28 -10.88 11.14 -6.05
CA ALA A 28 -10.92 10.85 -4.63
C ALA A 28 -12.32 11.05 -4.05
N ASP A 29 -12.94 12.20 -4.32
CA ASP A 29 -14.29 12.50 -3.87
C ASP A 29 -15.30 11.49 -4.43
N LEU A 30 -15.23 11.21 -5.74
CA LEU A 30 -16.17 10.28 -6.38
C LEU A 30 -16.03 8.83 -5.87
N PHE A 31 -14.81 8.34 -5.68
CA PHE A 31 -14.60 6.99 -5.14
C PHE A 31 -15.03 6.89 -3.68
N ALA A 32 -14.80 7.92 -2.87
CA ALA A 32 -15.29 7.97 -1.49
C ALA A 32 -16.81 8.07 -1.42
N GLU A 33 -17.44 8.87 -2.30
CA GLU A 33 -18.90 9.07 -2.34
C GLU A 33 -19.66 7.83 -2.84
N ARG A 34 -19.10 7.09 -3.82
CA ARG A 34 -19.90 6.16 -4.66
C ARG A 34 -19.31 4.77 -4.84
N GLY A 35 -18.07 4.53 -4.41
CA GLY A 35 -17.37 3.29 -4.68
C GLY A 35 -16.86 3.17 -6.11
N PHE A 36 -15.93 2.24 -6.32
CA PHE A 36 -15.24 2.04 -7.60
C PHE A 36 -16.16 1.67 -8.77
N GLU A 37 -17.14 0.79 -8.57
CA GLU A 37 -18.02 0.27 -9.62
C GLU A 37 -18.93 1.34 -10.19
N SER A 38 -19.47 2.21 -9.33
CA SER A 38 -20.40 3.28 -9.71
C SER A 38 -19.75 4.49 -10.38
N VAL A 39 -18.42 4.60 -10.31
CA VAL A 39 -17.66 5.72 -10.87
C VAL A 39 -17.21 5.44 -12.30
N SER A 40 -17.34 6.43 -13.18
CA SER A 40 -16.80 6.41 -14.54
C SER A 40 -15.75 7.50 -14.76
N THR A 41 -14.84 7.29 -15.72
CA THR A 41 -13.83 8.29 -16.11
C THR A 41 -14.46 9.59 -16.64
N GLY A 42 -15.68 9.50 -17.21
CA GLY A 42 -16.46 10.67 -17.64
C GLY A 42 -16.96 11.50 -16.45
N GLN A 43 -17.47 10.87 -15.39
CA GLN A 43 -17.86 11.59 -14.18
C GLN A 43 -16.67 12.30 -13.54
N VAL A 44 -15.48 11.67 -13.55
CA VAL A 44 -14.24 12.29 -13.08
C VAL A 44 -13.86 13.48 -13.95
N SER A 45 -13.95 13.38 -15.27
CA SER A 45 -13.64 14.49 -16.18
C SER A 45 -14.58 15.68 -15.96
N ASP A 46 -15.87 15.41 -15.80
CA ASP A 46 -16.89 16.44 -15.59
C ASP A 46 -16.68 17.15 -14.24
N ARG A 47 -16.44 16.38 -13.17
CA ARG A 47 -16.18 16.92 -11.82
C ARG A 47 -14.87 17.72 -11.76
N ALA A 48 -13.83 17.28 -12.48
CA ALA A 48 -12.53 17.95 -12.54
C ALA A 48 -12.50 19.16 -13.49
N ASP A 49 -13.60 19.40 -14.25
CA ASP A 49 -13.68 20.42 -15.30
C ASP A 49 -12.50 20.31 -16.29
N VAL A 50 -12.37 19.12 -16.88
CA VAL A 50 -11.38 18.80 -17.93
C VAL A 50 -12.04 18.00 -19.05
N ALA A 51 -11.48 18.07 -20.26
CA ALA A 51 -11.91 17.18 -21.34
C ALA A 51 -11.60 15.72 -20.99
N ALA A 52 -12.48 14.78 -21.38
CA ALA A 52 -12.30 13.34 -21.11
C ALA A 52 -10.93 12.79 -21.52
N GLY A 53 -10.43 13.18 -22.71
CA GLY A 53 -9.09 12.80 -23.18
C GLY A 53 -7.93 13.32 -22.31
N THR A 54 -8.16 14.36 -21.50
CA THR A 54 -7.18 14.85 -20.53
C THR A 54 -7.00 13.87 -19.38
N VAL A 55 -8.07 13.22 -18.91
CA VAL A 55 -8.00 12.21 -17.84
C VAL A 55 -7.11 11.04 -18.26
N PHE A 56 -7.32 10.54 -19.49
CA PHE A 56 -6.53 9.43 -20.06
C PHE A 56 -5.04 9.74 -20.23
N ARG A 57 -4.64 11.02 -20.21
CA ARG A 57 -3.22 11.41 -20.21
C ARG A 57 -2.56 11.17 -18.84
N TYR A 58 -3.32 11.22 -17.76
CA TYR A 58 -2.80 11.03 -16.40
C TYR A 58 -3.00 9.60 -15.90
N ALA A 59 -4.10 8.95 -16.27
CA ALA A 59 -4.40 7.57 -15.89
C ALA A 59 -5.03 6.85 -17.08
N SER A 60 -4.42 5.75 -17.52
CA SER A 60 -4.83 5.02 -18.74
C SER A 60 -6.18 4.33 -18.59
N THR A 61 -6.57 3.99 -17.36
CA THR A 61 -7.79 3.25 -17.04
C THR A 61 -8.47 3.81 -15.78
N LYS A 62 -9.72 3.37 -15.51
CA LYS A 62 -10.37 3.61 -14.21
C LYS A 62 -9.56 3.02 -13.06
N GLY A 63 -8.90 1.88 -13.29
CA GLY A 63 -8.01 1.24 -12.32
C GLY A 63 -6.80 2.11 -11.98
N GLU A 64 -6.16 2.72 -12.97
CA GLU A 64 -5.06 3.67 -12.73
C GLU A 64 -5.52 4.94 -11.99
N LEU A 65 -6.75 5.41 -12.21
CA LEU A 65 -7.31 6.51 -11.40
C LEU A 65 -7.53 6.09 -9.95
N LEU A 66 -7.99 4.85 -9.72
CA LEU A 66 -8.14 4.31 -8.39
C LEU A 66 -6.79 4.19 -7.69
N LEU A 67 -5.79 3.61 -8.36
CA LEU A 67 -4.43 3.46 -7.84
C LEU A 67 -3.80 4.82 -7.53
N MET A 68 -3.96 5.81 -8.42
CA MET A 68 -3.49 7.18 -8.19
C MET A 68 -4.02 7.77 -6.87
N VAL A 69 -5.29 7.56 -6.55
CA VAL A 69 -5.91 8.06 -5.30
C VAL A 69 -5.48 7.22 -4.11
N LEU A 70 -5.62 5.90 -4.21
CA LEU A 70 -5.47 5.00 -3.07
C LEU A 70 -4.02 4.71 -2.69
N ASN A 71 -3.05 5.00 -3.57
CA ASN A 71 -1.64 5.03 -3.19
C ASN A 71 -1.36 6.12 -2.13
N ASP A 72 -2.08 7.25 -2.17
CA ASP A 72 -1.95 8.30 -1.15
C ASP A 72 -2.52 7.82 0.20
N GLU A 73 -3.66 7.13 0.18
CA GLU A 73 -4.24 6.53 1.39
C GLU A 73 -3.37 5.40 1.94
N LEU A 74 -2.79 4.55 1.08
CA LEU A 74 -1.85 3.52 1.50
C LEU A 74 -0.62 4.15 2.16
N ARG A 75 -0.03 5.19 1.57
CA ARG A 75 1.13 5.90 2.15
C ARG A 75 0.83 6.45 3.55
N ARG A 76 -0.32 7.10 3.71
CA ARG A 76 -0.78 7.58 5.04
C ARG A 76 -0.95 6.43 6.02
N ALA A 77 -1.52 5.32 5.57
CA ALA A 77 -1.72 4.12 6.40
C ALA A 77 -0.37 3.53 6.87
N LEU A 78 0.65 3.51 6.00
CA LEU A 78 2.01 3.08 6.37
C LEU A 78 2.64 4.00 7.43
N ASP A 79 2.48 5.31 7.29
CA ASP A 79 3.02 6.29 8.24
C ASP A 79 2.33 6.20 9.60
N VAL A 80 0.99 6.07 9.61
CA VAL A 80 0.23 5.84 10.85
C VAL A 80 0.64 4.53 11.52
N GLY A 81 0.75 3.44 10.74
CA GLY A 81 1.13 2.14 11.26
C GLY A 81 2.54 2.13 11.85
N ALA A 82 3.49 2.79 11.19
CA ALA A 82 4.85 2.95 11.71
C ALA A 82 4.88 3.72 13.03
N ALA A 83 4.15 4.84 13.13
CA ALA A 83 4.08 5.63 14.36
C ALA A 83 3.44 4.85 15.52
N ARG A 84 2.39 4.04 15.26
CA ARG A 84 1.79 3.16 16.28
C ARG A 84 2.77 2.07 16.71
N ALA A 85 3.48 1.46 15.77
CA ALA A 85 4.46 0.40 16.02
C ALA A 85 5.63 0.85 16.90
N GLU A 86 6.10 2.11 16.78
CA GLU A 86 7.16 2.67 17.64
C GLU A 86 6.81 2.63 19.13
N SER A 87 5.53 2.76 19.46
CA SER A 87 5.05 2.72 20.86
C SER A 87 4.82 1.31 21.39
N THR A 88 5.01 0.27 20.57
CA THR A 88 4.69 -1.12 20.89
C THR A 88 5.96 -1.96 21.06
N THR A 89 6.18 -2.45 22.29
CA THR A 89 7.40 -3.20 22.63
C THR A 89 7.41 -4.62 22.07
N ASP A 90 6.27 -5.30 22.07
CA ASP A 90 6.14 -6.65 21.50
C ASP A 90 6.29 -6.60 19.97
N THR A 91 7.15 -7.44 19.40
CA THR A 91 7.40 -7.49 17.95
C THR A 91 6.16 -7.87 17.16
N ALA A 92 5.40 -8.88 17.63
CA ALA A 92 4.16 -9.27 16.97
C ALA A 92 3.10 -8.17 17.04
N GLY A 93 2.93 -7.54 18.21
CA GLY A 93 2.09 -6.37 18.39
C GLY A 93 2.49 -5.21 17.47
N ALA A 94 3.78 -4.87 17.41
CA ALA A 94 4.28 -3.77 16.58
C ALA A 94 4.03 -4.03 15.08
N ILE A 95 4.27 -5.25 14.61
CA ILE A 95 3.98 -5.62 13.22
C ILE A 95 2.48 -5.60 12.93
N TYR A 96 1.65 -6.02 13.88
CA TYR A 96 0.19 -5.90 13.74
C TYR A 96 -0.24 -4.43 13.61
N GLU A 97 0.31 -3.53 14.43
CA GLU A 97 0.06 -2.09 14.32
C GLU A 97 0.48 -1.50 12.95
N MET A 98 1.52 -2.05 12.30
CA MET A 98 1.92 -1.62 10.95
C MET A 98 0.87 -1.95 9.88
N VAL A 99 0.16 -3.08 10.02
CA VAL A 99 -0.83 -3.53 9.01
C VAL A 99 -2.26 -3.16 9.38
N LEU A 100 -2.52 -2.81 10.64
CA LEU A 100 -3.86 -2.50 11.14
C LEU A 100 -4.55 -1.35 10.37
N PRO A 101 -3.91 -0.22 10.04
CA PRO A 101 -4.54 0.85 9.26
C PRO A 101 -5.03 0.41 7.87
N LEU A 102 -4.37 -0.60 7.26
CA LEU A 102 -4.80 -1.16 5.98
C LEU A 102 -6.10 -1.96 6.14
N LEU A 103 -6.24 -2.70 7.24
CA LEU A 103 -7.46 -3.43 7.59
C LEU A 103 -8.60 -2.47 7.93
N GLU A 104 -8.33 -1.41 8.70
CA GLU A 104 -9.29 -0.35 9.05
C GLU A 104 -9.85 0.30 7.77
N TYR A 105 -8.97 0.69 6.84
CA TYR A 105 -9.37 1.28 5.57
C TYR A 105 -10.25 0.33 4.74
N ALA A 106 -9.83 -0.93 4.59
CA ALA A 106 -10.56 -1.93 3.82
C ALA A 106 -11.93 -2.26 4.42
N GLN A 107 -12.04 -2.31 5.75
CA GLN A 107 -13.33 -2.54 6.42
C GLN A 107 -14.29 -1.36 6.20
N ALA A 108 -13.78 -0.13 6.25
CA ALA A 108 -14.58 1.07 6.01
C ALA A 108 -14.97 1.23 4.53
N ASN A 109 -14.15 0.72 3.61
CA ASN A 109 -14.29 0.91 2.16
C ASN A 109 -14.12 -0.42 1.38
N PRO A 110 -14.98 -1.43 1.61
CA PRO A 110 -14.76 -2.80 1.10
C PRO A 110 -14.68 -2.86 -0.43
N GLU A 111 -15.53 -2.10 -1.13
CA GLU A 111 -15.53 -2.05 -2.58
C GLU A 111 -14.22 -1.46 -3.14
N ASN A 112 -13.79 -0.32 -2.61
CA ASN A 112 -12.56 0.37 -3.05
C ASN A 112 -11.31 -0.43 -2.67
N GLY A 113 -11.26 -1.01 -1.47
CA GLY A 113 -10.15 -1.85 -1.02
C GLY A 113 -9.97 -3.09 -1.88
N ASN A 114 -11.06 -3.79 -2.22
CA ASN A 114 -11.01 -4.94 -3.11
C ASN A 114 -10.60 -4.56 -4.54
N ALA A 115 -11.16 -3.47 -5.07
CA ALA A 115 -10.79 -2.97 -6.38
C ALA A 115 -9.30 -2.61 -6.43
N TYR A 116 -8.77 -1.92 -5.41
CA TYR A 116 -7.34 -1.61 -5.30
C TYR A 116 -6.48 -2.88 -5.38
N HIS A 117 -6.84 -3.89 -4.59
CA HIS A 117 -6.12 -5.16 -4.56
C HIS A 117 -6.11 -5.84 -5.93
N ARG A 118 -7.25 -5.86 -6.62
CA ARG A 118 -7.38 -6.44 -7.97
C ARG A 118 -6.52 -5.69 -8.98
N GLU A 119 -6.55 -4.36 -8.99
CA GLU A 119 -5.75 -3.55 -9.92
C GLU A 119 -4.26 -3.68 -9.63
N LEU A 120 -3.86 -3.78 -8.36
CA LEU A 120 -2.48 -4.00 -7.97
C LEU A 120 -1.95 -5.35 -8.48
N LEU A 121 -2.74 -6.43 -8.34
CA LEU A 121 -2.34 -7.76 -8.77
C LEU A 121 -2.39 -7.96 -10.30
N PHE A 122 -3.44 -7.46 -10.95
CA PHE A 122 -3.77 -7.80 -12.34
C PHE A 122 -3.72 -6.62 -13.33
N GLY A 123 -3.32 -5.43 -12.89
CA GLY A 123 -3.15 -4.26 -13.78
C GLY A 123 -1.95 -4.37 -14.73
N GLY A 124 -1.78 -3.38 -15.59
CA GLY A 124 -0.75 -3.38 -16.64
C GLY A 124 0.68 -3.37 -16.08
N SER A 125 1.59 -4.08 -16.72
CA SER A 125 3.00 -4.15 -16.26
C SER A 125 3.76 -2.83 -16.40
N SER A 126 3.30 -1.92 -17.25
CA SER A 126 3.89 -0.59 -17.49
C SER A 126 3.08 0.56 -16.85
N ASP A 127 2.06 0.24 -16.07
CA ASP A 127 1.18 1.24 -15.45
C ASP A 127 1.90 1.94 -14.27
N HIS A 128 1.85 3.28 -14.27
CA HIS A 128 2.68 4.09 -13.37
C HIS A 128 2.23 3.98 -11.92
N TYR A 129 0.92 4.14 -11.66
CA TYR A 129 0.40 4.11 -10.30
C TYR A 129 0.37 2.69 -9.75
N ARG A 130 0.25 1.67 -10.62
CA ARG A 130 0.49 0.29 -10.21
C ARG A 130 1.92 0.06 -9.73
N ALA A 131 2.92 0.54 -10.47
CA ALA A 131 4.31 0.43 -10.05
C ALA A 131 4.58 1.14 -8.72
N GLU A 132 3.99 2.32 -8.51
CA GLU A 132 4.03 3.03 -7.23
C GLU A 132 3.38 2.23 -6.09
N GLY A 133 2.18 1.65 -6.31
CA GLY A 133 1.50 0.83 -5.31
C GLY A 133 2.33 -0.40 -4.91
N LEU A 134 2.99 -1.05 -5.88
CA LEU A 134 3.89 -2.18 -5.60
C LEU A 134 5.12 -1.75 -4.80
N ALA A 135 5.64 -0.55 -5.03
CA ALA A 135 6.73 0.00 -4.23
C ALA A 135 6.32 0.28 -2.78
N LEU A 136 5.08 0.76 -2.55
CA LEU A 136 4.53 0.94 -1.21
C LEU A 136 4.34 -0.40 -0.47
N VAL A 137 3.94 -1.46 -1.19
CA VAL A 137 3.88 -2.81 -0.62
C VAL A 137 5.28 -3.30 -0.22
N ALA A 138 6.28 -3.12 -1.08
CA ALA A 138 7.66 -3.47 -0.76
C ALA A 138 8.17 -2.68 0.46
N GLU A 139 7.84 -1.38 0.56
CA GLU A 139 8.20 -0.56 1.71
C GLU A 139 7.59 -1.10 3.02
N LEU A 140 6.33 -1.51 3.02
CA LEU A 140 5.71 -2.15 4.19
C LEU A 140 6.44 -3.45 4.58
N GLN A 141 6.77 -4.28 3.59
CA GLN A 141 7.49 -5.54 3.82
C GLN A 141 8.88 -5.29 4.41
N ASP A 142 9.59 -4.29 3.90
CA ASP A 142 10.90 -3.88 4.41
C ASP A 142 10.82 -3.37 5.85
N ARG A 143 9.80 -2.56 6.19
CA ARG A 143 9.55 -2.09 7.56
C ARG A 143 9.30 -3.27 8.53
N ILE A 144 8.51 -4.25 8.11
CA ILE A 144 8.25 -5.47 8.89
C ILE A 144 9.53 -6.30 9.07
N ALA A 145 10.26 -6.55 7.99
CA ALA A 145 11.50 -7.30 8.03
C ALA A 145 12.56 -6.63 8.93
N ALA A 146 12.68 -5.30 8.86
CA ALA A 146 13.55 -4.53 9.73
C ALA A 146 13.19 -4.69 11.21
N ARG A 147 11.90 -4.69 11.55
CA ARG A 147 11.43 -4.88 12.94
C ARG A 147 11.78 -6.28 13.47
N LEU A 148 11.63 -7.32 12.64
CA LEU A 148 12.02 -8.70 12.97
C LEU A 148 13.52 -8.83 13.24
N VAL A 149 14.35 -8.23 12.37
CA VAL A 149 15.81 -8.27 12.53
C VAL A 149 16.25 -7.52 13.79
N ALA A 150 15.66 -6.35 14.07
CA ALA A 150 16.00 -5.54 15.23
C ALA A 150 15.77 -6.27 16.56
N ASP A 151 14.64 -6.97 16.70
CA ASP A 151 14.29 -7.75 17.90
C ASP A 151 15.35 -8.82 18.25
N ARG A 152 16.01 -9.37 17.22
CA ARG A 152 17.03 -10.41 17.39
C ARG A 152 18.42 -9.87 17.71
N VAL A 153 18.77 -8.66 17.25
CA VAL A 153 20.07 -8.03 17.54
C VAL A 153 20.24 -7.75 19.03
N ASP A 154 19.14 -7.53 19.75
CA ASP A 154 19.14 -7.38 21.22
C ASP A 154 19.40 -8.70 21.98
N ARG A 155 19.50 -9.85 21.30
CA ARG A 155 20.00 -11.11 21.90
C ARG A 155 21.52 -11.21 21.76
N PRO A 156 22.26 -11.55 22.83
CA PRO A 156 23.71 -11.67 22.76
C PRO A 156 24.12 -12.80 21.80
N ALA A 157 24.82 -12.43 20.72
CA ALA A 157 25.35 -13.36 19.72
C ALA A 157 26.84 -13.66 19.95
N GLY A 158 27.25 -14.92 19.80
CA GLY A 158 28.65 -15.35 19.80
C GLY A 158 29.45 -14.88 18.56
N SER A 159 30.78 -14.93 18.61
CA SER A 159 31.70 -14.38 17.60
C SER A 159 32.17 -15.38 16.52
N GLY A 160 32.24 -15.00 15.23
CA GLY A 160 32.95 -15.76 14.18
C GLY A 160 32.44 -15.58 12.72
N THR A 161 33.09 -16.24 11.75
CA THR A 161 32.74 -16.22 10.30
C THR A 161 31.40 -16.91 10.00
N GLU A 162 31.04 -17.93 10.80
CA GLU A 162 29.72 -18.58 10.80
C GLU A 162 28.58 -17.58 11.11
N ARG A 163 28.89 -16.48 11.82
CA ARG A 163 27.94 -15.41 12.12
C ARG A 163 27.42 -14.73 10.85
N THR A 164 28.28 -14.50 9.86
CA THR A 164 27.86 -13.80 8.62
C THR A 164 26.93 -14.62 7.74
N ALA A 165 27.08 -15.96 7.73
CA ALA A 165 26.18 -16.85 7.02
C ALA A 165 24.84 -16.98 7.75
N ALA A 166 24.87 -17.08 9.08
CA ALA A 166 23.66 -17.08 9.91
C ALA A 166 22.90 -15.74 9.83
N GLU A 167 23.59 -14.60 9.85
CA GLU A 167 23.03 -13.26 9.67
C GLU A 167 22.30 -13.12 8.32
N ARG A 168 22.91 -13.59 7.22
CA ARG A 168 22.25 -13.60 5.89
C ARG A 168 21.01 -14.49 5.88
N SER A 169 21.12 -15.71 6.43
CA SER A 169 19.97 -16.62 6.51
C SER A 169 18.82 -16.03 7.33
N HIS A 170 19.09 -15.28 8.40
CA HIS A 170 18.05 -14.63 9.19
C HIS A 170 17.40 -13.45 8.47
N ALA A 171 18.17 -12.67 7.70
CA ALA A 171 17.62 -11.59 6.89
C ALA A 171 16.67 -12.15 5.82
N ASP A 172 17.06 -13.23 5.14
CA ASP A 172 16.22 -13.91 4.15
C ASP A 172 14.91 -14.43 4.79
N MET A 173 15.00 -15.03 5.99
CA MET A 173 13.81 -15.47 6.73
C MET A 173 12.91 -14.32 7.18
N ALA A 174 13.47 -13.15 7.50
CA ALA A 174 12.68 -11.97 7.86
C ALA A 174 11.86 -11.47 6.66
N VAL A 175 12.46 -11.47 5.45
CA VAL A 175 11.76 -11.13 4.20
C VAL A 175 10.64 -12.13 3.91
N LEU A 176 10.90 -13.43 4.03
CA LEU A 176 9.86 -14.46 3.85
C LEU A 176 8.71 -14.29 4.86
N THR A 177 9.03 -13.96 6.11
CA THR A 177 8.05 -13.70 7.17
C THR A 177 7.20 -12.47 6.85
N ALA A 178 7.81 -11.37 6.42
CA ALA A 178 7.11 -10.17 5.97
C ALA A 178 6.18 -10.46 4.78
N ASN A 179 6.62 -11.28 3.82
CA ASN A 179 5.80 -11.70 2.69
C ASN A 179 4.57 -12.51 3.13
N MET A 180 4.73 -13.44 4.07
CA MET A 180 3.61 -14.21 4.63
C MET A 180 2.60 -13.33 5.36
N ILE A 181 3.07 -12.36 6.14
CA ILE A 181 2.22 -11.40 6.86
C ILE A 181 1.44 -10.50 5.89
N PHE A 182 2.10 -10.02 4.82
CA PHE A 182 1.42 -9.29 3.77
C PHE A 182 0.33 -10.13 3.09
N ALA A 183 0.64 -11.39 2.73
CA ALA A 183 -0.32 -12.29 2.10
C ALA A 183 -1.54 -12.59 3.01
N ALA A 184 -1.31 -12.78 4.31
CA ALA A 184 -2.35 -12.91 5.32
C ALA A 184 -3.27 -11.67 5.38
N THR A 185 -2.67 -10.48 5.43
CA THR A 185 -3.39 -9.20 5.46
C THR A 185 -4.20 -8.99 4.19
N ALA A 186 -3.61 -9.23 3.01
CA ALA A 186 -4.25 -9.17 1.71
C ALA A 186 -5.47 -10.10 1.60
N LEU A 187 -5.34 -11.32 2.11
CA LEU A 187 -6.43 -12.29 2.14
C LEU A 187 -7.57 -11.82 3.06
N ALA A 188 -7.26 -11.24 4.22
CA ALA A 188 -8.27 -10.69 5.13
C ALA A 188 -9.06 -9.53 4.50
N ILE A 189 -8.39 -8.61 3.80
CA ILE A 189 -9.01 -7.52 3.03
C ILE A 189 -9.97 -8.07 1.98
N THR A 190 -9.54 -9.08 1.23
CA THR A 190 -10.36 -9.71 0.18
C THR A 190 -11.58 -10.42 0.76
N ARG A 191 -11.42 -11.12 1.90
CA ARG A 191 -12.54 -11.80 2.59
C ARG A 191 -13.59 -10.82 3.10
N ALA A 192 -13.16 -9.73 3.75
CA ALA A 192 -14.06 -8.69 4.22
C ALA A 192 -14.93 -8.11 3.10
N SER A 193 -14.38 -8.05 1.88
CA SER A 193 -15.07 -7.48 0.72
C SER A 193 -16.01 -8.45 0.00
N THR A 194 -15.81 -9.75 0.17
CA THR A 194 -16.62 -10.80 -0.49
C THR A 194 -17.69 -11.40 0.44
N GLY A 195 -17.64 -11.10 1.74
CA GLY A 195 -18.50 -11.72 2.75
C GLY A 195 -18.18 -13.20 3.00
N ALA A 196 -17.09 -13.72 2.41
CA ALA A 196 -16.66 -15.09 2.62
C ALA A 196 -16.07 -15.26 4.02
N HIS A 197 -16.40 -16.36 4.70
CA HIS A 197 -15.93 -16.67 6.06
C HIS A 197 -16.30 -15.61 7.11
N SER A 198 -17.56 -15.15 7.10
CA SER A 198 -18.09 -14.17 8.06
C SER A 198 -18.19 -14.66 9.50
N ASP A 199 -17.88 -15.93 9.75
CA ASP A 199 -17.81 -16.55 11.08
C ASP A 199 -16.55 -16.15 11.87
N ARG A 200 -15.58 -15.50 11.21
CA ARG A 200 -14.31 -15.07 11.82
C ARG A 200 -14.13 -13.57 11.76
N ASP A 201 -13.53 -13.01 12.80
CA ASP A 201 -13.11 -11.61 12.81
C ASP A 201 -11.77 -11.47 12.06
N PRO A 202 -11.73 -10.76 10.91
CA PRO A 202 -10.50 -10.59 10.14
C PRO A 202 -9.39 -9.86 10.91
N PHE A 203 -9.74 -9.00 11.88
CA PHE A 203 -8.74 -8.28 12.69
C PHE A 203 -8.01 -9.22 13.64
N ASP A 204 -8.78 -10.05 14.36
CA ASP A 204 -8.25 -11.07 15.26
C ASP A 204 -7.49 -12.17 14.49
N ASP A 205 -7.99 -12.60 13.32
CA ASP A 205 -7.31 -13.59 12.47
C ASP A 205 -5.93 -13.10 12.02
N VAL A 206 -5.83 -11.86 11.52
CA VAL A 206 -4.53 -11.28 11.13
C VAL A 206 -3.62 -11.11 12.34
N ARG A 207 -4.13 -10.65 13.49
CA ARG A 207 -3.34 -10.53 14.73
C ARG A 207 -2.72 -11.87 15.13
N MET A 208 -3.52 -12.94 15.09
CA MET A 208 -3.04 -14.29 15.41
C MET A 208 -2.05 -14.82 14.37
N GLN A 209 -2.29 -14.58 13.08
CA GLN A 209 -1.38 -14.99 12.00
C GLN A 209 -0.03 -14.27 12.08
N VAL A 210 -0.02 -12.97 12.40
CA VAL A 210 1.21 -12.22 12.66
C VAL A 210 1.99 -12.86 13.81
N ARG A 211 1.32 -13.18 14.92
CA ARG A 211 1.98 -13.84 16.06
C ARG A 211 2.58 -15.20 15.68
N VAL A 212 1.84 -16.05 14.96
CA VAL A 212 2.36 -17.33 14.47
C VAL A 212 3.59 -17.14 13.57
N ALA A 213 3.56 -16.14 12.68
CA ALA A 213 4.68 -15.85 11.78
C ALA A 213 5.93 -15.37 12.55
N VAL A 214 5.75 -14.50 13.55
CA VAL A 214 6.83 -14.00 14.41
C VAL A 214 7.41 -15.12 15.29
N ASP A 215 6.56 -15.95 15.89
CA ASP A 215 7.00 -17.10 16.70
C ASP A 215 7.78 -18.09 15.84
N GLY A 216 7.32 -18.36 14.62
CA GLY A 216 8.01 -19.22 13.65
C GLY A 216 9.34 -18.66 13.16
N TYR A 217 9.47 -17.33 13.05
CA TYR A 217 10.74 -16.67 12.75
C TYR A 217 11.75 -16.78 13.91
N ASN A 218 11.25 -16.81 15.15
CA ASN A 218 12.06 -16.82 16.36
C ASN A 218 12.48 -18.20 16.86
N ALA A 219 11.82 -19.27 16.38
CA ALA A 219 12.11 -20.67 16.69
C ALA A 219 13.46 -21.13 16.10
#